data_AF-A0A8D3A1W2-F1
#
_entry.id   AF-A0A8D3A1W2-F1
#
_cell.length_a   1.000
_cell.length_b   1.000
_cell.length_c   1.000
_cell.angle_alpha   90.00
_cell.angle_beta   90.00
_cell.angle_gamma   90.00
#
_symmetry.space_group_name_H-M   'P 1'
#
loop_
_entity.id
_entity.type
_entity.pdbx_description
1 polymer ?
#
loop_
_entity_poly.entity_id
_entity_poly.type
_entity_poly.pdbx_seq_one_letter_code
_entity_poly.pdbx_strand_id
1 'polypeptide(L)'
;MFYLEVEKLRDVENDIEFLYKAVPQLAKVFRIIDKIGEGTFSSVYLGEAQLQDGRREMFALKHLIPTSHPTRIAAELQCLTVAGGRENVMGVTYCFRKEDHVVIIMPYMEHKAIVDVIGSLTFEEVRMYIYHLLKALKHIHQFGIIHRDIKPNNFLYNRNNKMYALVDFGLAQGTADTQIELLKDLTGLRKVPRPVFSSASRVPATVRSQSVSQKPQRTLQQGLTCNCYLTDRVCNICMSRKQQVAPRAGTPGFRAPEVLTKCPNQGTAIDMWSAGVILLSLLSGRYPFFKASDDLIALTQIMTIRGSRETIQAAKSFGKAVVCSRELPRQDLRTLCETLRGRRPTPDDEVTPLHEKDGVEDKGQGWDRVPDEAYTLLDRLLDLNPATRITAAQALQHPLFKDLSLMSTSKT
;
A
#
# COMPACT_ATOMS: atom_id res chain seq x y z
N MET A 1 17.75 28.41 -4.83
CA MET A 1 16.72 28.24 -3.79
C MET A 1 15.52 29.14 -4.07
N PHE A 2 15.65 30.47 -4.02
CA PHE A 2 14.52 31.41 -4.23
C PHE A 2 13.76 31.23 -5.57
N TYR A 3 14.48 31.01 -6.68
CA TYR A 3 13.85 30.84 -8.01
C TYR A 3 12.99 29.56 -8.12
N LEU A 4 13.47 28.44 -7.56
CA LEU A 4 12.76 27.16 -7.55
C LEU A 4 11.51 27.21 -6.68
N GLU A 5 11.55 27.98 -5.59
CA GLU A 5 10.43 28.16 -4.68
C GLU A 5 9.33 29.03 -5.31
N VAL A 6 9.71 30.05 -6.08
CA VAL A 6 8.78 30.88 -6.86
C VAL A 6 8.13 30.11 -8.02
N GLU A 7 8.89 29.26 -8.73
CA GLU A 7 8.31 28.39 -9.77
C GLU A 7 7.32 27.39 -9.17
N LYS A 8 7.68 26.74 -8.06
CA LYS A 8 6.79 25.80 -7.37
C LYS A 8 5.50 26.44 -6.88
N LEU A 9 5.56 27.67 -6.37
CA LEU A 9 4.37 28.43 -5.97
C LEU A 9 3.46 28.74 -7.18
N ARG A 10 4.04 29.15 -8.31
CA ARG A 10 3.29 29.39 -9.55
C ARG A 10 2.62 28.12 -10.08
N ASP A 11 3.29 26.97 -9.98
CA ASP A 11 2.72 25.70 -10.40
C ASP A 11 1.50 25.31 -9.55
N VAL A 12 1.56 25.54 -8.23
CA VAL A 12 0.42 25.30 -7.33
C VAL A 12 -0.75 26.24 -7.65
N GLU A 13 -0.50 27.52 -7.89
CA GLU A 13 -1.55 28.48 -8.27
C GLU A 13 -2.23 28.07 -9.59
N ASN A 14 -1.45 27.68 -10.59
CA ASN A 14 -1.95 27.19 -11.87
C ASN A 14 -2.82 25.91 -11.71
N ASP A 15 -2.36 24.96 -10.87
CA ASP A 15 -3.10 23.73 -10.56
C ASP A 15 -4.44 24.04 -9.88
N ILE A 16 -4.47 25.00 -8.95
CA ILE A 16 -5.68 25.44 -8.26
C ILE A 16 -6.65 26.12 -9.25
N GLU A 17 -6.14 27.00 -10.11
CA GLU A 17 -6.96 27.66 -11.13
C GLU A 17 -7.55 26.64 -12.11
N PHE A 18 -6.75 25.66 -12.54
CA PHE A 18 -7.22 24.54 -13.35
C PHE A 18 -8.32 23.76 -12.66
N LEU A 19 -8.17 23.44 -11.37
CA LEU A 19 -9.17 22.71 -10.60
C LEU A 19 -10.51 23.46 -10.52
N TYR A 20 -10.49 24.78 -10.32
CA TYR A 20 -11.72 25.59 -10.37
C TYR A 20 -12.36 25.61 -11.76
N LYS A 21 -11.57 25.69 -12.84
CA LYS A 21 -12.10 25.62 -14.22
C LYS A 21 -12.71 24.25 -14.52
N ALA A 22 -12.05 23.20 -14.07
CA ALA A 22 -12.47 21.81 -14.23
C ALA A 22 -13.77 21.50 -13.46
N VAL A 23 -13.89 22.00 -12.22
CA VAL A 23 -15.07 21.79 -11.36
C VAL A 23 -15.55 23.13 -10.78
N PRO A 24 -16.28 23.95 -11.56
CA PRO A 24 -16.66 25.32 -11.18
C PRO A 24 -17.53 25.43 -9.92
N GLN A 25 -18.18 24.35 -9.51
CA GLN A 25 -18.95 24.34 -8.26
C GLN A 25 -18.05 24.58 -7.04
N LEU A 26 -16.78 24.19 -7.10
CA LEU A 26 -15.84 24.35 -5.99
C LEU A 26 -15.62 25.83 -5.63
N ALA A 27 -15.56 26.72 -6.62
CA ALA A 27 -15.34 28.16 -6.41
C ALA A 27 -16.47 28.82 -5.61
N LYS A 28 -17.65 28.20 -5.55
CA LYS A 28 -18.80 28.69 -4.77
C LYS A 28 -18.78 28.26 -3.31
N VAL A 29 -17.96 27.26 -2.97
CA VAL A 29 -18.02 26.57 -1.67
C VAL A 29 -16.69 26.64 -0.93
N PHE A 30 -15.57 26.50 -1.65
CA PHE A 30 -14.24 26.39 -1.05
C PHE A 30 -13.34 27.53 -1.48
N ARG A 31 -12.55 28.02 -0.53
CA ARG A 31 -11.30 28.71 -0.77
C ARG A 31 -10.17 27.70 -0.69
N ILE A 32 -9.68 27.23 -1.83
CA ILE A 32 -8.52 26.35 -1.94
C ILE A 32 -7.26 27.14 -1.59
N ILE A 33 -6.46 26.60 -0.67
CA ILE A 33 -5.30 27.27 -0.05
C ILE A 33 -3.98 26.75 -0.60
N ASP A 34 -3.82 25.43 -0.72
CA ASP A 34 -2.54 24.82 -1.12
C ASP A 34 -2.74 23.41 -1.69
N LYS A 35 -1.75 22.88 -2.40
CA LYS A 35 -1.66 21.48 -2.83
C LYS A 35 -0.85 20.69 -1.79
N ILE A 36 -1.53 19.86 -1.02
CA ILE A 36 -0.94 19.11 0.11
C ILE A 36 -0.52 17.68 -0.24
N GLY A 37 -0.87 17.18 -1.43
CA GLY A 37 -0.49 15.84 -1.86
C GLY A 37 -0.59 15.64 -3.35
N GLU A 38 0.28 14.79 -3.88
CA GLU A 38 0.28 14.35 -5.27
C GLU A 38 0.63 12.87 -5.34
N GLY A 39 -0.14 12.12 -6.12
CA GLY A 39 0.07 10.71 -6.35
C GLY A 39 -0.34 10.32 -7.76
N THR A 40 -0.05 9.07 -8.13
CA THR A 40 -0.29 8.57 -9.49
C THR A 40 -1.75 8.67 -9.95
N PHE A 41 -2.70 8.66 -9.02
CA PHE A 41 -4.14 8.60 -9.31
C PHE A 41 -4.91 9.84 -8.84
N SER A 42 -4.27 10.80 -8.17
CA SER A 42 -4.94 11.98 -7.64
C SER A 42 -3.99 13.06 -7.17
N SER A 43 -4.48 14.30 -7.16
CA SER A 43 -3.93 15.42 -6.43
C SER A 43 -4.83 15.76 -5.24
N VAL A 44 -4.25 16.19 -4.11
CA VAL A 44 -4.99 16.55 -2.89
C VAL A 44 -4.67 18.00 -2.54
N TYR A 45 -5.73 18.78 -2.35
CA TYR A 45 -5.64 20.20 -2.02
C TYR A 45 -6.24 20.47 -0.63
N LEU A 46 -5.67 21.41 0.10
CA LEU A 46 -6.24 21.95 1.31
C LEU A 46 -7.19 23.07 0.92
N GLY A 47 -8.43 23.01 1.38
CA GLY A 47 -9.41 24.07 1.17
C GLY A 47 -10.19 24.37 2.43
N GLU A 48 -10.76 25.56 2.48
CA GLU A 48 -11.56 26.03 3.60
C GLU A 48 -12.97 26.32 3.09
N ALA A 49 -13.99 25.86 3.83
CA ALA A 49 -15.38 26.18 3.56
C ALA A 49 -16.03 26.84 4.78
N GLN A 50 -16.96 27.75 4.51
CA GLN A 50 -17.83 28.30 5.54
C GLN A 50 -19.11 27.46 5.62
N LEU A 51 -19.37 26.89 6.80
CA LEU A 51 -20.57 26.14 7.09
C LEU A 51 -21.78 27.06 7.24
N GLN A 52 -22.98 26.47 7.22
CA GLN A 52 -24.24 27.21 7.38
C GLN A 52 -24.35 27.96 8.71
N ASP A 53 -23.68 27.45 9.75
CA ASP A 53 -23.61 28.08 11.07
C ASP A 53 -22.54 29.19 11.17
N GLY A 54 -21.90 29.53 10.05
CA GLY A 54 -20.87 30.55 9.94
C GLY A 54 -19.47 30.09 10.33
N ARG A 55 -19.30 28.87 10.87
CA ARG A 55 -17.97 28.33 11.22
C ARG A 55 -17.16 28.05 9.94
N ARG A 56 -15.85 28.26 10.03
CA ARG A 56 -14.91 27.92 8.95
C ARG A 56 -14.26 26.59 9.30
N GLU A 57 -14.32 25.64 8.37
CA GLU A 57 -13.71 24.32 8.52
C GLU A 57 -12.78 24.01 7.35
N MET A 58 -11.72 23.26 7.66
CA MET A 58 -10.72 22.84 6.69
C MET A 58 -11.08 21.47 6.13
N PHE A 59 -10.89 21.31 4.83
CA PHE A 59 -11.18 20.09 4.07
C PHE A 59 -10.00 19.70 3.19
N ALA A 60 -9.86 18.40 2.97
CA ALA A 60 -9.01 17.85 1.94
C ALA A 60 -9.84 17.58 0.68
N LEU A 61 -9.46 18.20 -0.43
CA LEU A 61 -10.09 18.06 -1.74
C LEU A 61 -9.23 17.14 -2.60
N LYS A 62 -9.64 15.88 -2.74
CA LYS A 62 -8.95 14.90 -3.57
C LYS A 62 -9.51 14.91 -4.98
N HIS A 63 -8.79 15.53 -5.91
CA HIS A 63 -9.09 15.52 -7.33
C HIS A 63 -8.52 14.25 -7.96
N LEU A 64 -9.39 13.36 -8.43
CA LEU A 64 -9.01 12.11 -9.09
C LEU A 64 -8.58 12.38 -10.53
N ILE A 65 -7.60 11.63 -11.04
CA ILE A 65 -7.19 11.76 -12.44
C ILE A 65 -8.39 11.46 -13.37
N PRO A 66 -8.63 12.27 -14.42
CA PRO A 66 -9.82 12.10 -15.26
C PRO A 66 -9.86 10.78 -16.05
N THR A 67 -8.71 10.12 -16.23
CA THR A 67 -8.60 8.80 -16.88
C THR A 67 -9.05 7.64 -15.97
N SER A 68 -9.45 7.91 -14.73
CA SER A 68 -9.95 6.90 -13.81
C SER A 68 -11.29 6.34 -14.26
N HIS A 69 -11.40 5.02 -14.35
CA HIS A 69 -12.65 4.37 -14.74
C HIS A 69 -13.78 4.68 -13.74
N PRO A 70 -15.02 4.99 -14.19
CA PRO A 70 -16.12 5.37 -13.29
C PRO A 70 -16.41 4.35 -12.18
N THR A 71 -16.34 3.05 -12.47
CA THR A 71 -16.50 1.99 -11.45
C THR A 71 -15.47 2.07 -10.34
N ARG A 72 -14.22 2.46 -10.67
CA ARG A 72 -13.14 2.59 -9.69
C ARG A 72 -13.35 3.80 -8.78
N ILE A 73 -13.75 4.93 -9.38
CA ILE A 73 -14.14 6.14 -8.64
C ILE A 73 -15.30 5.84 -7.69
N ALA A 74 -16.35 5.20 -8.19
CA ALA A 74 -17.53 4.88 -7.40
C ALA A 74 -17.22 3.86 -6.30
N ALA A 75 -16.36 2.88 -6.55
CA ALA A 75 -15.92 1.92 -5.53
C ALA A 75 -15.11 2.59 -4.42
N GLU A 76 -14.19 3.51 -4.76
CA GLU A 76 -13.46 4.30 -3.77
C GLU A 76 -14.43 5.12 -2.88
N LEU A 77 -15.41 5.79 -3.48
CA LEU A 77 -16.43 6.53 -2.76
C LEU A 77 -17.31 5.61 -1.88
N GLN A 78 -17.62 4.40 -2.36
CA GLN A 78 -18.37 3.41 -1.58
C GLN A 78 -17.58 2.92 -0.36
N CYS A 79 -16.26 2.71 -0.49
CA CYS A 79 -15.40 2.40 0.65
C CYS A 79 -15.44 3.51 1.71
N LEU A 80 -15.30 4.77 1.29
CA LEU A 80 -15.31 5.93 2.20
C LEU A 80 -16.68 6.16 2.87
N THR A 81 -17.77 5.88 2.17
CA THR A 81 -19.13 6.05 2.73
C THR A 81 -19.56 4.89 3.63
N VAL A 82 -19.23 3.64 3.29
CA VAL A 82 -19.69 2.45 4.02
C VAL A 82 -18.75 2.09 5.17
N ALA A 83 -17.44 2.13 4.94
CA ALA A 83 -16.43 1.77 5.94
C ALA A 83 -15.81 3.00 6.63
N GLY A 84 -15.84 4.19 6.01
CA GLY A 84 -15.22 5.39 6.57
C GLY A 84 -15.97 6.08 7.69
N GLY A 85 -15.33 7.09 8.28
CA GLY A 85 -15.89 7.96 9.33
C GLY A 85 -15.75 7.42 10.75
N ARG A 86 -15.16 6.23 10.94
CA ARG A 86 -15.00 5.58 12.24
C ARG A 86 -13.77 4.66 12.25
N GLU A 87 -13.38 4.22 13.44
CA GLU A 87 -12.32 3.21 13.63
C GLU A 87 -10.99 3.57 12.92
N ASN A 88 -10.63 4.87 12.94
CA ASN A 88 -9.47 5.43 12.25
C ASN A 88 -9.50 5.26 10.72
N VAL A 89 -10.67 5.19 10.09
CA VAL A 89 -10.82 5.17 8.62
C VAL A 89 -11.44 6.48 8.16
N MET A 90 -10.81 7.13 7.19
CA MET A 90 -11.28 8.41 6.64
C MET A 90 -12.67 8.25 6.04
N GLY A 91 -13.56 9.17 6.40
CA GLY A 91 -14.88 9.29 5.80
C GLY A 91 -14.87 10.26 4.62
N VAL A 92 -16.05 10.46 4.04
CA VAL A 92 -16.28 11.47 3.01
C VAL A 92 -17.39 12.41 3.46
N THR A 93 -17.21 13.70 3.21
CA THR A 93 -18.22 14.73 3.48
C THR A 93 -19.11 14.93 2.25
N TYR A 94 -18.49 15.06 1.07
CA TYR A 94 -19.21 15.31 -0.17
C TYR A 94 -18.39 14.89 -1.40
N CYS A 95 -19.01 14.87 -2.58
CA CYS A 95 -18.33 14.64 -3.83
C CYS A 95 -18.86 15.58 -4.91
N PHE A 96 -17.96 16.27 -5.62
CA PHE A 96 -18.29 17.09 -6.77
C PHE A 96 -17.85 16.38 -8.05
N ARG A 97 -18.66 16.53 -9.09
CA ARG A 97 -18.36 15.99 -10.41
C ARG A 97 -18.78 16.97 -11.50
N LYS A 98 -17.91 17.13 -12.49
CA LYS A 98 -18.24 17.68 -13.80
C LYS A 98 -17.53 16.84 -14.85
N GLU A 99 -18.29 16.21 -15.74
CA GLU A 99 -17.78 15.32 -16.78
C GLU A 99 -16.91 14.18 -16.21
N ASP A 100 -15.63 14.11 -16.56
CA ASP A 100 -14.62 13.15 -16.10
C ASP A 100 -13.83 13.65 -14.87
N HIS A 101 -14.01 14.90 -14.47
CA HIS A 101 -13.41 15.45 -13.25
C HIS A 101 -14.25 15.14 -12.02
N VAL A 102 -13.65 14.42 -11.07
CA VAL A 102 -14.27 14.06 -9.78
C VAL A 102 -13.40 14.54 -8.64
N VAL A 103 -14.02 15.21 -7.66
CA VAL A 103 -13.36 15.74 -6.47
C VAL A 103 -14.07 15.24 -5.23
N ILE A 104 -13.36 14.46 -4.43
CA ILE A 104 -13.85 13.91 -3.16
C ILE A 104 -13.47 14.88 -2.04
N ILE A 105 -14.45 15.29 -1.24
CA ILE A 105 -14.26 16.22 -0.12
C ILE A 105 -14.24 15.42 1.18
N MET A 106 -13.15 15.53 1.93
CA MET A 106 -12.94 14.81 3.18
C MET A 106 -12.58 15.79 4.30
N PRO A 107 -12.87 15.45 5.58
CA PRO A 107 -12.35 16.22 6.70
C PRO A 107 -10.82 16.35 6.62
N TYR A 108 -10.30 17.56 6.79
CA TYR A 108 -8.85 17.74 6.86
C TYR A 108 -8.33 17.29 8.23
N MET A 109 -7.29 16.47 8.20
CA MET A 109 -6.51 16.13 9.39
C MET A 109 -5.10 16.68 9.22
N GLU A 110 -4.72 17.66 10.02
CA GLU A 110 -3.33 18.12 10.08
C GLU A 110 -2.44 16.93 10.48
N HIS A 111 -1.35 16.71 9.76
CA HIS A 111 -0.43 15.60 10.01
C HIS A 111 0.97 15.97 9.53
N LYS A 112 1.97 15.23 10.04
CA LYS A 112 3.35 15.29 9.54
C LYS A 112 3.69 14.00 8.83
N ALA A 113 4.57 14.06 7.82
CA ALA A 113 5.04 12.86 7.18
C ALA A 113 5.88 12.04 8.17
N ILE A 114 5.78 10.71 8.11
CA ILE A 114 6.47 9.85 9.08
C ILE A 114 7.99 10.07 9.03
N VAL A 115 8.53 10.35 7.84
CA VAL A 115 9.96 10.59 7.61
C VAL A 115 10.51 11.75 8.45
N ASP A 116 9.68 12.76 8.72
CA ASP A 116 10.07 13.94 9.49
C ASP A 116 10.08 13.68 11.00
N VAL A 117 9.33 12.67 11.47
CA VAL A 117 9.14 12.43 12.90
C VAL A 117 9.75 11.12 13.39
N ILE A 118 10.05 10.16 12.50
CA ILE A 118 10.44 8.78 12.84
C ILE A 118 11.63 8.68 13.81
N GLY A 119 12.58 9.61 13.71
CA GLY A 119 13.73 9.70 14.61
C GLY A 119 13.39 10.19 16.01
N SER A 120 12.28 10.91 16.17
CA SER A 120 11.86 11.57 17.42
C SER A 120 10.67 10.90 18.13
N LEU A 121 10.12 9.82 17.56
CA LEU A 121 9.00 9.09 18.16
C LEU A 121 9.49 8.33 19.39
N THR A 122 8.70 8.36 20.47
CA THR A 122 8.91 7.44 21.59
C THR A 122 8.45 6.03 21.20
N PHE A 123 8.90 5.02 21.95
CA PHE A 123 8.41 3.67 21.71
C PHE A 123 6.88 3.56 21.93
N GLU A 124 6.34 4.29 22.92
CA GLU A 124 4.90 4.33 23.17
C GLU A 124 4.12 4.90 21.98
N GLU A 125 4.66 5.93 21.31
CA GLU A 125 4.05 6.46 20.10
C GLU A 125 4.08 5.46 18.94
N VAL A 126 5.16 4.67 18.80
CA VAL A 126 5.23 3.57 17.83
C VAL A 126 4.19 2.49 18.13
N ARG A 127 4.05 2.13 19.42
CA ARG A 127 3.06 1.15 19.89
C ARG A 127 1.64 1.61 19.56
N MET A 128 1.30 2.85 19.88
CA MET A 128 -0.03 3.43 19.60
C MET A 128 -0.29 3.61 18.10
N TYR A 129 0.72 4.02 17.32
CA TYR A 129 0.60 4.13 15.87
C TYR A 129 0.21 2.79 15.24
N ILE A 130 0.91 1.71 15.59
CA ILE A 130 0.62 0.38 15.05
C ILE A 130 -0.71 -0.17 15.59
N TYR A 131 -1.05 0.08 16.86
CA TYR A 131 -2.37 -0.29 17.39
C TYR A 131 -3.51 0.35 16.58
N HIS A 132 -3.45 1.66 16.32
CA HIS A 132 -4.49 2.35 15.56
C HIS A 132 -4.51 1.96 14.07
N LEU A 133 -3.35 1.63 13.48
CA LEU A 133 -3.28 1.07 12.13
C LEU A 133 -3.99 -0.29 12.07
N LEU A 134 -3.69 -1.19 13.01
CA LEU A 134 -4.31 -2.51 13.10
C LEU A 134 -5.83 -2.40 13.36
N LYS A 135 -6.26 -1.38 14.12
CA LYS A 135 -7.68 -1.06 14.33
C LYS A 135 -8.39 -0.68 13.02
N ALA A 136 -7.78 0.19 12.21
CA ALA A 136 -8.29 0.54 10.88
C ALA A 136 -8.34 -0.69 9.95
N LEU A 137 -7.27 -1.49 9.94
CA LEU A 137 -7.19 -2.70 9.12
C LEU A 137 -8.24 -3.73 9.50
N LYS A 138 -8.42 -4.01 10.80
CA LYS A 138 -9.48 -4.90 11.29
C LYS A 138 -10.84 -4.43 10.77
N HIS A 139 -11.13 -3.14 10.87
CA HIS A 139 -12.38 -2.56 10.43
C HIS A 139 -12.61 -2.76 8.93
N ILE A 140 -11.68 -2.34 8.06
CA ILE A 140 -11.88 -2.49 6.60
C ILE A 140 -11.89 -3.96 6.15
N HIS A 141 -11.14 -4.84 6.84
CA HIS A 141 -11.11 -6.27 6.55
C HIS A 141 -12.44 -6.95 6.88
N GLN A 142 -13.21 -6.46 7.86
CA GLN A 142 -14.58 -6.95 8.13
C GLN A 142 -15.56 -6.64 6.99
N PHE A 143 -15.32 -5.58 6.22
CA PHE A 143 -16.07 -5.28 4.99
C PHE A 143 -15.54 -6.04 3.77
N GLY A 144 -14.52 -6.88 3.94
CA GLY A 144 -13.86 -7.59 2.85
C GLY A 144 -13.14 -6.65 1.88
N ILE A 145 -12.53 -5.58 2.40
CA ILE A 145 -11.71 -4.64 1.61
C ILE A 145 -10.24 -5.04 1.76
N ILE A 146 -9.57 -5.26 0.64
CA ILE A 146 -8.10 -5.35 0.55
C ILE A 146 -7.63 -3.97 0.10
N HIS A 147 -6.90 -3.24 0.95
CA HIS A 147 -6.49 -1.86 0.65
C HIS A 147 -5.43 -1.78 -0.43
N ARG A 148 -4.49 -2.74 -0.45
CA ARG A 148 -3.37 -2.90 -1.41
C ARG A 148 -2.27 -1.85 -1.37
N ASP A 149 -2.51 -0.70 -0.76
CA ASP A 149 -1.53 0.40 -0.65
C ASP A 149 -1.37 0.93 0.78
N ILE A 150 -1.28 0.03 1.75
CA ILE A 150 -0.92 0.38 3.13
C ILE A 150 0.54 0.81 3.16
N LYS A 151 0.76 2.05 3.58
CA LYS A 151 2.06 2.72 3.75
C LYS A 151 1.86 3.95 4.64
N PRO A 152 2.92 4.56 5.20
CA PRO A 152 2.75 5.70 6.11
C PRO A 152 2.07 6.91 5.49
N ASN A 153 2.28 7.17 4.19
CA ASN A 153 1.59 8.26 3.47
C ASN A 153 0.06 8.09 3.42
N ASN A 154 -0.43 6.85 3.52
CA ASN A 154 -1.86 6.54 3.51
C ASN A 154 -2.43 6.31 4.92
N PHE A 155 -1.63 6.49 5.97
CA PHE A 155 -2.10 6.44 7.36
C PHE A 155 -1.68 7.71 8.09
N LEU A 156 -2.57 8.69 8.04
CA LEU A 156 -2.34 10.02 8.61
C LEU A 156 -2.20 9.91 10.12
N TYR A 157 -1.21 10.63 10.67
CA TYR A 157 -0.94 10.68 12.10
C TYR A 157 -0.74 12.12 12.55
N ASN A 158 -1.64 12.58 13.40
CA ASN A 158 -1.48 13.82 14.14
C ASN A 158 -0.93 13.51 15.53
N ARG A 159 0.35 13.83 15.73
CA ARG A 159 1.06 13.58 16.99
C ARG A 159 0.52 14.37 18.17
N ASN A 160 -0.01 15.58 17.93
CA ASN A 160 -0.40 16.53 18.97
C ASN A 160 -1.70 16.07 19.66
N ASN A 161 -2.70 15.66 18.88
CA ASN A 161 -4.01 15.24 19.39
C ASN A 161 -4.22 13.72 19.34
N LYS A 162 -3.20 12.94 18.96
CA LYS A 162 -3.23 11.46 18.87
C LYS A 162 -4.36 10.96 17.95
N MET A 163 -4.57 11.64 16.84
CA MET A 163 -5.54 11.25 15.80
C MET A 163 -4.88 10.45 14.68
N TYR A 164 -5.65 9.50 14.14
CA TYR A 164 -5.20 8.57 13.11
C TYR A 164 -6.27 8.39 12.03
N ALA A 165 -5.87 8.34 10.77
CA ALA A 165 -6.80 8.05 9.67
C ALA A 165 -6.14 7.29 8.52
N LEU A 166 -6.68 6.12 8.19
CA LEU A 166 -6.40 5.40 6.95
C LEU A 166 -7.16 6.08 5.80
N VAL A 167 -6.44 6.41 4.75
CA VAL A 167 -6.93 7.12 3.56
C VAL A 167 -6.59 6.36 2.28
N ASP A 168 -7.19 6.81 1.17
CA ASP A 168 -6.87 6.37 -0.20
C ASP A 168 -7.23 4.92 -0.55
N PHE A 169 -8.53 4.70 -0.79
CA PHE A 169 -9.06 3.42 -1.29
C PHE A 169 -8.98 3.30 -2.82
N GLY A 170 -8.25 4.19 -3.51
CA GLY A 170 -8.18 4.23 -4.96
C GLY A 170 -7.57 2.96 -5.56
N LEU A 171 -6.82 2.16 -4.81
CA LEU A 171 -6.25 0.88 -5.25
C LEU A 171 -6.96 -0.35 -4.68
N ALA A 172 -8.05 -0.17 -3.92
CA ALA A 172 -8.68 -1.25 -3.18
C ALA A 172 -9.29 -2.34 -4.09
N GLN A 173 -9.34 -3.56 -3.58
CA GLN A 173 -10.03 -4.70 -4.18
C GLN A 173 -10.90 -5.40 -3.15
N GLY A 174 -11.89 -6.15 -3.62
CA GLY A 174 -12.78 -6.93 -2.77
C GLY A 174 -12.23 -8.33 -2.53
N THR A 175 -12.43 -8.86 -1.33
CA THR A 175 -12.42 -10.31 -1.10
C THR A 175 -13.65 -10.96 -1.76
N ALA A 176 -13.68 -12.29 -1.82
CA ALA A 176 -14.80 -13.03 -2.40
C ALA A 176 -16.15 -12.73 -1.71
N ASP A 177 -16.09 -12.45 -0.40
CA ASP A 177 -17.19 -12.15 0.50
C ASP A 177 -17.35 -10.64 0.78
N THR A 178 -16.76 -9.78 -0.06
CA THR A 178 -16.79 -8.33 0.16
C THR A 178 -18.21 -7.78 0.29
N GLN A 179 -18.40 -6.90 1.27
CA GLN A 179 -19.65 -6.16 1.48
C GLN A 179 -19.74 -4.91 0.59
N ILE A 180 -18.65 -4.52 -0.07
CA ILE A 180 -18.60 -3.39 -0.98
C ILE A 180 -18.94 -3.85 -2.39
N GLU A 181 -20.18 -3.61 -2.82
CA GLU A 181 -20.72 -4.17 -4.05
C GLU A 181 -19.89 -3.83 -5.30
N LEU A 182 -19.40 -2.59 -5.41
CA LEU A 182 -18.63 -2.14 -6.56
C LEU A 182 -17.22 -2.74 -6.64
N LEU A 183 -16.69 -3.28 -5.53
CA LEU A 183 -15.42 -4.00 -5.55
C LEU A 183 -15.56 -5.41 -6.16
N LYS A 184 -16.77 -5.98 -6.22
CA LYS A 184 -17.05 -7.26 -6.90
C LYS A 184 -16.91 -7.13 -8.42
N ASP A 185 -17.27 -5.97 -8.96
CA ASP A 185 -17.16 -5.68 -10.39
C ASP A 185 -15.68 -5.56 -10.82
N LEU A 186 -14.85 -4.93 -9.99
CA LEU A 186 -13.41 -4.76 -10.26
C LEU A 186 -12.59 -6.04 -10.18
N THR A 187 -13.08 -7.03 -9.43
CA THR A 187 -12.43 -8.34 -9.25
C THR A 187 -12.95 -9.40 -10.22
N GLY A 188 -13.94 -9.07 -11.06
CA GLY A 188 -14.56 -10.01 -11.99
C GLY A 188 -15.41 -11.08 -11.33
N LEU A 189 -15.83 -10.87 -10.06
CA LEU A 189 -16.61 -11.83 -9.27
C LEU A 189 -18.09 -11.87 -9.68
N ARG A 190 -18.61 -10.84 -10.36
CA ARG A 190 -19.93 -10.93 -11.01
C ARG A 190 -19.83 -11.69 -12.33
N LYS A 191 -20.45 -12.88 -12.38
CA LYS A 191 -20.82 -13.55 -13.64
C LYS A 191 -21.93 -12.76 -14.30
N VAL A 192 -21.60 -11.76 -15.12
CA VAL A 192 -22.59 -11.22 -16.07
C VAL A 192 -22.85 -12.31 -17.12
N PRO A 193 -24.10 -12.71 -17.39
CA PRO A 193 -24.40 -13.56 -18.54
C PRO A 193 -23.94 -12.79 -19.78
N ARG A 194 -22.95 -13.31 -20.51
CA ARG A 194 -22.57 -12.72 -21.79
C ARG A 194 -23.79 -12.83 -22.73
N PRO A 195 -24.28 -11.74 -23.33
CA PRO A 195 -25.25 -11.86 -24.41
C PRO A 195 -24.59 -12.63 -25.55
N VAL A 196 -25.19 -13.76 -25.91
CA VAL A 196 -24.78 -14.58 -27.05
C VAL A 196 -25.18 -13.81 -28.32
N PHE A 197 -24.30 -12.97 -28.83
CA PHE A 197 -24.43 -12.50 -30.21
C PHE A 197 -23.92 -13.61 -31.13
N SER A 198 -24.85 -14.32 -31.77
CA SER A 198 -24.53 -15.26 -32.85
C SER A 198 -23.97 -14.47 -34.03
N SER A 199 -22.67 -14.52 -34.26
CA SER A 199 -22.08 -14.01 -35.49
C SER A 199 -22.44 -14.97 -36.63
N ALA A 200 -23.48 -14.61 -37.39
CA ALA A 200 -23.80 -15.26 -38.65
C ALA A 200 -22.58 -15.19 -39.60
N SER A 201 -22.22 -16.33 -40.16
CA SER A 201 -21.14 -16.51 -41.12
C SER A 201 -21.31 -15.62 -42.35
N ARG A 202 -20.40 -14.66 -42.55
CA ARG A 202 -20.16 -14.06 -43.86
C ARG A 202 -18.92 -14.69 -44.47
N VAL A 203 -19.11 -15.38 -45.59
CA VAL A 203 -18.05 -15.91 -46.45
C VAL A 203 -17.41 -14.74 -47.20
N PRO A 204 -16.07 -14.58 -47.20
CA PRO A 204 -15.39 -13.66 -48.11
C PRO A 204 -15.02 -14.37 -49.42
N ALA A 205 -15.29 -13.69 -50.53
CA ALA A 205 -14.95 -14.10 -51.88
C ALA A 205 -13.43 -14.21 -52.11
N THR A 206 -13.05 -15.18 -52.92
CA THR A 206 -11.69 -15.49 -53.36
C THR A 206 -11.10 -14.40 -54.26
N VAL A 207 -9.92 -13.88 -53.89
CA VAL A 207 -8.99 -13.21 -54.81
C VAL A 207 -7.63 -13.88 -54.68
N ARG A 208 -7.14 -14.41 -55.81
CA ARG A 208 -5.81 -15.01 -55.98
C ARG A 208 -4.77 -13.89 -56.13
N SER A 209 -3.72 -13.93 -55.32
CA SER A 209 -2.40 -13.42 -55.70
C SER A 209 -1.29 -14.23 -55.00
N GLN A 210 -0.21 -14.45 -55.75
CA GLN A 210 0.86 -15.40 -55.46
C GLN A 210 1.95 -14.80 -54.54
N SER A 211 2.67 -15.73 -53.90
CA SER A 211 4.01 -15.65 -53.30
C SER A 211 4.26 -14.69 -52.13
N VAL A 212 4.27 -15.21 -50.89
CA VAL A 212 5.25 -14.86 -49.84
C VAL A 212 5.43 -16.04 -48.86
N SER A 213 6.68 -16.40 -48.61
CA SER A 213 7.28 -17.28 -47.59
C SER A 213 6.40 -17.77 -46.43
N GLN A 214 6.24 -19.09 -46.35
CA GLN A 214 5.70 -19.80 -45.19
C GLN A 214 6.61 -19.59 -43.97
N LYS A 215 6.20 -18.73 -43.03
CA LYS A 215 6.65 -18.87 -41.63
C LYS A 215 5.79 -19.96 -40.99
N PRO A 216 6.39 -20.99 -40.37
CA PRO A 216 5.61 -22.02 -39.71
C PRO A 216 4.84 -21.37 -38.56
N GLN A 217 3.50 -21.41 -38.63
CA GLN A 217 2.65 -21.17 -37.49
C GLN A 217 2.97 -22.23 -36.45
N ARG A 218 3.79 -21.87 -35.45
CA ARG A 218 3.95 -22.70 -34.25
C ARG A 218 2.61 -22.74 -33.54
N THR A 219 1.87 -23.81 -33.75
CA THR A 219 0.82 -24.28 -32.84
C THR A 219 1.48 -24.48 -31.48
N LEU A 220 1.36 -23.48 -30.59
CA LEU A 220 1.80 -23.62 -29.20
C LEU A 220 0.95 -24.69 -28.54
N GLN A 221 1.50 -25.88 -28.35
CA GLN A 221 0.90 -26.92 -27.50
C GLN A 221 0.82 -26.37 -26.07
N GLN A 222 -0.40 -26.11 -25.61
CA GLN A 222 -0.67 -25.74 -24.23
C GLN A 222 -0.28 -26.92 -23.33
N GLY A 223 0.53 -26.68 -22.29
CA GLY A 223 0.86 -27.69 -21.28
C GLY A 223 2.26 -28.33 -21.34
N LEU A 224 3.17 -27.87 -22.21
CA LEU A 224 4.54 -28.41 -22.27
C LEU A 224 5.36 -28.08 -21.00
N THR A 225 5.89 -29.13 -20.34
CA THR A 225 6.85 -29.04 -19.22
C THR A 225 8.30 -29.02 -19.72
N CYS A 226 9.27 -28.68 -18.85
CA CYS A 226 10.71 -28.68 -19.20
C CYS A 226 11.56 -29.02 -17.97
N ASN A 227 12.78 -29.54 -18.18
CA ASN A 227 13.71 -29.95 -17.13
C ASN A 227 14.49 -28.80 -16.45
N CYS A 228 14.07 -27.55 -16.70
CA CYS A 228 14.63 -26.35 -16.08
C CYS A 228 14.03 -26.06 -14.69
N TYR A 229 12.93 -26.73 -14.32
CA TYR A 229 12.21 -26.46 -13.07
C TYR A 229 13.12 -26.65 -11.85
N LEU A 230 13.18 -25.62 -10.98
CA LEU A 230 14.06 -25.56 -9.80
C LEU A 230 15.56 -25.71 -10.11
N THR A 231 15.99 -25.27 -11.29
CA THR A 231 17.41 -25.15 -11.67
C THR A 231 17.73 -23.72 -12.09
N ASP A 232 19.01 -23.41 -12.29
CA ASP A 232 19.50 -22.15 -12.85
C ASP A 232 19.43 -22.09 -14.40
N ARG A 233 18.94 -23.16 -15.04
CA ARG A 233 18.91 -23.29 -16.50
C ARG A 233 17.66 -22.66 -17.12
N VAL A 234 17.79 -22.23 -18.37
CA VAL A 234 16.68 -21.77 -19.21
C VAL A 234 16.64 -22.55 -20.53
N CYS A 235 15.47 -22.65 -21.16
CA CYS A 235 15.30 -23.27 -22.47
C CYS A 235 14.18 -22.58 -23.28
N ASN A 236 14.11 -22.89 -24.57
CA ASN A 236 13.09 -22.33 -25.47
C ASN A 236 11.65 -22.63 -25.01
N ILE A 237 11.42 -23.75 -24.30
CA ILE A 237 10.10 -24.11 -23.78
C ILE A 237 9.67 -23.13 -22.68
N CYS A 238 10.49 -22.91 -21.64
CA CYS A 238 10.09 -22.01 -20.55
C CYS A 238 10.06 -20.53 -20.97
N MET A 239 10.99 -20.10 -21.83
CA MET A 239 11.05 -18.70 -22.30
C MET A 239 9.90 -18.31 -23.23
N SER A 240 9.28 -19.29 -23.92
CA SER A 240 8.15 -19.02 -24.83
C SER A 240 6.77 -19.04 -24.15
N ARG A 241 6.71 -19.34 -22.85
CA ARG A 241 5.44 -19.36 -22.11
C ARG A 241 4.87 -17.95 -21.98
N LYS A 242 3.54 -17.86 -21.99
CA LYS A 242 2.83 -16.61 -21.68
C LYS A 242 3.16 -16.19 -20.25
N GLN A 243 3.39 -14.89 -20.06
CA GLN A 243 3.63 -14.35 -18.73
C GLN A 243 2.35 -14.45 -17.87
N GLN A 244 2.51 -14.80 -16.61
CA GLN A 244 1.41 -14.82 -15.66
C GLN A 244 1.00 -13.39 -15.29
N VAL A 245 -0.30 -13.11 -15.39
CA VAL A 245 -0.90 -11.85 -14.94
C VAL A 245 -1.43 -12.06 -13.52
N ALA A 246 -1.10 -11.14 -12.62
CA ALA A 246 -1.63 -11.09 -11.27
C ALA A 246 -1.72 -9.63 -10.79
N PRO A 247 -2.66 -9.29 -9.89
CA PRO A 247 -2.75 -7.96 -9.32
C PRO A 247 -1.44 -7.54 -8.64
N ARG A 248 -0.89 -6.38 -9.01
CA ARG A 248 0.36 -5.84 -8.43
C ARG A 248 0.30 -4.35 -8.06
N ALA A 249 -0.89 -3.77 -8.15
CA ALA A 249 -1.17 -2.42 -7.66
C ALA A 249 -0.72 -2.28 -6.19
N GLY A 250 -0.12 -1.14 -5.86
CA GLY A 250 0.51 -0.81 -4.58
C GLY A 250 1.88 -0.14 -4.76
N THR A 251 2.51 0.27 -3.68
CA THR A 251 3.80 0.98 -3.68
C THR A 251 5.01 0.01 -3.55
N PRO A 252 6.10 0.17 -4.33
CA PRO A 252 7.33 -0.60 -4.15
C PRO A 252 7.85 -0.56 -2.70
N GLY A 253 8.40 -1.67 -2.22
CA GLY A 253 8.89 -1.80 -0.85
C GLY A 253 7.82 -2.23 0.18
N PHE A 254 6.53 -2.06 -0.10
CA PHE A 254 5.44 -2.51 0.79
C PHE A 254 4.73 -3.79 0.32
N ARG A 255 4.99 -4.25 -0.91
CA ARG A 255 4.33 -5.43 -1.47
C ARG A 255 4.79 -6.72 -0.76
N ALA A 256 3.82 -7.57 -0.44
CA ALA A 256 4.06 -8.89 0.16
C ALA A 256 4.72 -9.89 -0.84
N PRO A 257 5.41 -10.94 -0.36
CA PRO A 257 6.08 -11.92 -1.22
C PRO A 257 5.17 -12.56 -2.28
N GLU A 258 3.92 -12.88 -1.91
CA GLU A 258 2.92 -13.43 -2.81
C GLU A 258 2.50 -12.45 -3.93
N VAL A 259 2.59 -11.13 -3.69
CA VAL A 259 2.36 -10.11 -4.72
C VAL A 259 3.55 -10.05 -5.67
N LEU A 260 4.78 -10.01 -5.12
CA LEU A 260 6.03 -9.93 -5.88
C LEU A 260 6.24 -11.15 -6.80
N THR A 261 5.84 -12.32 -6.33
CA THR A 261 5.90 -13.59 -7.07
C THR A 261 4.68 -13.85 -7.97
N LYS A 262 3.79 -12.85 -8.12
CA LYS A 262 2.60 -12.87 -9.00
C LYS A 262 1.59 -13.96 -8.63
N CYS A 263 1.31 -14.17 -7.34
CA CYS A 263 0.19 -15.01 -6.91
C CYS A 263 -1.13 -14.39 -7.36
N PRO A 264 -2.01 -15.12 -8.07
CA PRO A 264 -3.29 -14.58 -8.55
C PRO A 264 -4.30 -14.41 -7.41
N ASN A 265 -4.24 -15.29 -6.40
CA ASN A 265 -5.15 -15.31 -5.27
C ASN A 265 -4.53 -14.55 -4.11
N GLN A 266 -4.87 -13.27 -3.98
CA GLN A 266 -4.41 -12.40 -2.92
C GLN A 266 -5.58 -12.08 -1.99
N GLY A 267 -5.28 -11.89 -0.69
CA GLY A 267 -6.26 -11.55 0.33
C GLY A 267 -5.80 -10.39 1.20
N THR A 268 -6.54 -10.12 2.27
CA THR A 268 -6.23 -9.07 3.26
C THR A 268 -4.87 -9.24 3.93
N ALA A 269 -4.28 -10.45 3.89
CA ALA A 269 -2.94 -10.73 4.39
C ALA A 269 -1.86 -9.84 3.75
N ILE A 270 -2.05 -9.33 2.52
CA ILE A 270 -1.07 -8.41 1.91
C ILE A 270 -1.01 -7.08 2.64
N ASP A 271 -2.13 -6.60 3.20
CA ASP A 271 -2.18 -5.36 3.99
C ASP A 271 -1.47 -5.56 5.34
N MET A 272 -1.58 -6.76 5.92
CA MET A 272 -0.90 -7.15 7.15
C MET A 272 0.62 -7.18 6.98
N TRP A 273 1.11 -7.65 5.82
CA TRP A 273 2.52 -7.57 5.46
C TRP A 273 2.99 -6.11 5.41
N SER A 274 2.25 -5.26 4.71
CA SER A 274 2.57 -3.83 4.63
C SER A 274 2.59 -3.15 6.00
N ALA A 275 1.68 -3.51 6.90
CA ALA A 275 1.72 -3.04 8.30
C ALA A 275 3.00 -3.52 9.03
N GLY A 276 3.45 -4.75 8.76
CA GLY A 276 4.75 -5.25 9.21
C GLY A 276 5.93 -4.45 8.67
N VAL A 277 5.91 -4.03 7.39
CA VAL A 277 6.93 -3.14 6.81
C VAL A 277 6.93 -1.76 7.49
N ILE A 278 5.76 -1.23 7.83
CA ILE A 278 5.66 0.02 8.61
C ILE A 278 6.27 -0.17 10.00
N LEU A 279 5.91 -1.23 10.73
CA LEU A 279 6.47 -1.50 12.05
C LEU A 279 7.99 -1.74 11.97
N LEU A 280 8.49 -2.41 10.93
CA LEU A 280 9.92 -2.58 10.67
C LEU A 280 10.63 -1.23 10.54
N SER A 281 10.09 -0.33 9.71
CA SER A 281 10.59 1.04 9.58
C SER A 281 10.60 1.78 10.91
N LEU A 282 9.49 1.71 11.66
CA LEU A 282 9.34 2.38 12.95
C LEU A 282 10.30 1.82 14.00
N LEU A 283 10.55 0.52 14.05
CA LEU A 283 11.50 -0.06 15.01
C LEU A 283 12.95 0.20 14.61
N SER A 284 13.28 0.15 13.32
CA SER A 284 14.66 0.36 12.84
C SER A 284 15.04 1.84 12.68
N GLY A 285 14.07 2.75 12.72
CA GLY A 285 14.29 4.17 12.39
C GLY A 285 14.65 4.42 10.92
N ARG A 286 14.36 3.48 10.01
CA ARG A 286 14.71 3.57 8.58
C ARG A 286 13.47 3.65 7.71
N TYR A 287 13.33 4.73 6.94
CA TYR A 287 12.23 4.91 5.99
C TYR A 287 12.71 5.60 4.70
N PRO A 288 12.38 5.07 3.51
CA PRO A 288 11.80 3.74 3.27
C PRO A 288 12.77 2.62 3.70
N PHE A 289 12.27 1.52 4.27
CA PHE A 289 13.13 0.39 4.64
C PHE A 289 13.62 -0.38 3.39
N PHE A 290 12.68 -0.80 2.55
CA PHE A 290 12.99 -1.43 1.27
C PHE A 290 12.99 -0.38 0.16
N LYS A 291 14.11 -0.26 -0.56
CA LYS A 291 14.27 0.62 -1.71
C LYS A 291 14.60 -0.24 -2.92
N ALA A 292 13.58 -0.64 -3.66
CA ALA A 292 13.69 -1.55 -4.80
C ALA A 292 13.08 -0.92 -6.06
N SER A 293 13.80 -1.04 -7.18
CA SER A 293 13.35 -0.57 -8.50
C SER A 293 12.37 -1.53 -9.18
N ASP A 294 12.39 -2.80 -8.81
CA ASP A 294 11.50 -3.84 -9.35
C ASP A 294 11.12 -4.89 -8.30
N ASP A 295 10.18 -5.76 -8.68
CA ASP A 295 9.57 -6.74 -7.78
C ASP A 295 10.56 -7.83 -7.31
N LEU A 296 11.56 -8.21 -8.13
CA LEU A 296 12.51 -9.27 -7.77
C LEU A 296 13.64 -8.73 -6.90
N ILE A 297 14.06 -7.48 -7.10
CA ILE A 297 14.95 -6.79 -6.14
C ILE A 297 14.26 -6.65 -4.79
N ALA A 298 12.98 -6.29 -4.77
CA ALA A 298 12.21 -6.23 -3.52
C ALA A 298 12.16 -7.60 -2.81
N LEU A 299 11.91 -8.68 -3.57
CA LEU A 299 11.91 -10.04 -3.03
C LEU A 299 13.29 -10.43 -2.47
N THR A 300 14.36 -10.05 -3.17
CA THR A 300 15.73 -10.32 -2.73
C THR A 300 16.05 -9.59 -1.42
N GLN A 301 15.66 -8.32 -1.27
CA GLN A 301 15.81 -7.59 -0.02
C GLN A 301 14.97 -8.21 1.13
N ILE A 302 13.80 -8.76 0.82
CA ILE A 302 13.03 -9.53 1.82
C ILE A 302 13.82 -10.78 2.24
N MET A 303 14.38 -11.52 1.29
CA MET A 303 15.18 -12.73 1.56
C MET A 303 16.44 -12.44 2.38
N THR A 304 17.07 -11.26 2.24
CA THR A 304 18.23 -10.88 3.07
C THR A 304 17.87 -10.66 4.54
N ILE A 305 16.59 -10.39 4.84
CA ILE A 305 16.11 -10.19 6.21
C ILE A 305 15.45 -11.45 6.76
N ARG A 306 14.54 -12.06 5.99
CA ARG A 306 13.69 -13.17 6.45
C ARG A 306 14.26 -14.55 6.15
N GLY A 307 15.35 -14.60 5.39
CA GLY A 307 16.03 -15.82 4.98
C GLY A 307 15.51 -16.36 3.64
N SER A 308 16.43 -16.87 2.83
CA SER A 308 16.13 -17.40 1.50
C SER A 308 15.40 -18.75 1.56
N ARG A 309 15.80 -19.66 2.48
CA ARG A 309 15.18 -20.98 2.64
C ARG A 309 13.71 -20.85 3.07
N GLU A 310 13.44 -19.97 4.03
CA GLU A 310 12.13 -19.66 4.56
C GLU A 310 11.23 -19.06 3.48
N THR A 311 11.76 -18.13 2.68
CA THR A 311 11.02 -17.51 1.57
C THR A 311 10.66 -18.55 0.50
N ILE A 312 11.60 -19.43 0.14
CA ILE A 312 11.36 -20.51 -0.85
C ILE A 312 10.31 -21.49 -0.32
N GLN A 313 10.41 -21.88 0.95
CA GLN A 313 9.45 -22.80 1.58
C GLN A 313 8.04 -22.20 1.63
N ALA A 314 7.91 -20.93 2.02
CA ALA A 314 6.63 -20.23 2.01
C ALA A 314 6.07 -20.07 0.59
N ALA A 315 6.91 -19.70 -0.39
CA ALA A 315 6.50 -19.56 -1.79
C ALA A 315 5.89 -20.85 -2.35
N LYS A 316 6.43 -22.00 -1.97
CA LYS A 316 5.91 -23.30 -2.35
C LYS A 316 4.47 -23.53 -1.88
N SER A 317 4.08 -23.03 -0.68
CA SER A 317 2.73 -23.24 -0.13
C SER A 317 1.63 -22.52 -0.93
N PHE A 318 1.97 -21.41 -1.59
CA PHE A 318 1.08 -20.67 -2.48
C PHE A 318 1.41 -20.86 -3.98
N GLY A 319 2.07 -21.98 -4.31
CA GLY A 319 2.23 -22.45 -5.69
C GLY A 319 3.31 -21.74 -6.50
N LYS A 320 4.35 -21.21 -5.85
CA LYS A 320 5.47 -20.52 -6.50
C LYS A 320 6.78 -21.23 -6.25
N ALA A 321 7.54 -21.40 -7.32
CA ALA A 321 8.90 -21.94 -7.29
C ALA A 321 9.89 -20.77 -7.35
N VAL A 322 10.62 -20.56 -6.26
CA VAL A 322 11.68 -19.55 -6.16
C VAL A 322 13.01 -20.27 -6.08
N VAL A 323 14.00 -19.80 -6.84
CA VAL A 323 15.38 -20.31 -6.82
C VAL A 323 16.28 -19.13 -6.49
N CYS A 324 17.19 -19.33 -5.52
CA CYS A 324 18.20 -18.35 -5.15
C CYS A 324 19.56 -18.99 -5.38
N SER A 325 20.45 -18.31 -6.11
CA SER A 325 21.80 -18.82 -6.41
C SER A 325 22.69 -18.89 -5.17
N ARG A 326 22.40 -18.08 -4.15
CA ARG A 326 23.12 -18.06 -2.88
C ARG A 326 22.12 -18.14 -1.73
N GLU A 327 22.40 -18.98 -0.76
CA GLU A 327 21.64 -18.99 0.47
C GLU A 327 21.90 -17.72 1.28
N LEU A 328 20.81 -17.02 1.61
CA LEU A 328 20.79 -15.87 2.51
C LEU A 328 20.22 -16.34 3.86
N PRO A 329 20.96 -16.20 4.97
CA PRO A 329 20.48 -16.59 6.29
C PRO A 329 19.42 -15.61 6.81
N ARG A 330 18.52 -16.11 7.64
CA ARG A 330 17.53 -15.29 8.35
C ARG A 330 18.22 -14.42 9.40
N GLN A 331 17.82 -13.14 9.46
CA GLN A 331 18.29 -12.20 10.48
C GLN A 331 17.41 -12.25 11.73
N ASP A 332 18.03 -12.01 12.89
CA ASP A 332 17.29 -11.71 14.11
C ASP A 332 16.72 -10.27 14.03
N LEU A 333 15.40 -10.14 14.09
CA LEU A 333 14.73 -8.85 13.89
C LEU A 333 15.05 -7.84 14.98
N ARG A 334 15.24 -8.28 16.23
CA ARG A 334 15.64 -7.40 17.35
C ARG A 334 17.00 -6.80 17.06
N THR A 335 17.99 -7.64 16.83
CA THR A 335 19.37 -7.22 16.53
C THR A 335 19.41 -6.31 15.31
N LEU A 336 18.73 -6.67 14.22
CA LEU A 336 18.64 -5.85 13.01
C LEU A 336 18.07 -4.45 13.30
N CYS A 337 16.93 -4.36 13.97
CA CYS A 337 16.27 -3.08 14.24
C CYS A 337 17.09 -2.20 15.20
N GLU A 338 17.59 -2.76 16.30
CA GLU A 338 18.37 -2.03 17.30
C GLU A 338 19.69 -1.51 16.71
N THR A 339 20.37 -2.31 15.90
CA THR A 339 21.58 -1.88 15.18
C THR A 339 21.27 -0.76 14.20
N LEU A 340 20.24 -0.90 13.35
CA LEU A 340 19.90 0.14 12.37
C LEU A 340 19.43 1.45 13.02
N ARG A 341 18.82 1.38 14.20
CA ARG A 341 18.40 2.55 14.99
C ARG A 341 19.58 3.22 15.73
N GLY A 342 20.78 2.61 15.73
CA GLY A 342 21.97 3.16 16.40
C GLY A 342 22.03 2.87 17.90
N ARG A 343 21.38 1.79 18.37
CA ARG A 343 21.34 1.40 19.80
C ARG A 343 22.29 0.25 20.14
N ARG A 344 22.87 -0.41 19.14
CA ARG A 344 23.97 -1.39 19.31
C ARG A 344 25.18 -0.96 18.49
N PRO A 345 26.39 -0.95 19.07
CA PRO A 345 27.61 -0.74 18.29
C PRO A 345 27.78 -1.86 17.27
N THR A 346 28.21 -1.51 16.07
CA THR A 346 28.61 -2.44 15.01
C THR A 346 30.11 -2.70 15.07
N PRO A 347 30.59 -3.86 14.60
CA PRO A 347 32.04 -4.10 14.49
C PRO A 347 32.77 -3.09 13.59
N ASP A 348 32.05 -2.43 12.67
CA ASP A 348 32.61 -1.41 11.77
C ASP A 348 32.69 -0.01 12.41
N ASP A 349 32.08 0.20 13.59
CA ASP A 349 32.09 1.49 14.30
C ASP A 349 33.48 1.85 14.86
N GLU A 350 34.42 0.90 14.90
CA GLU A 350 35.81 1.15 15.31
C GLU A 350 36.65 1.81 14.18
N VAL A 351 36.19 1.79 12.93
CA VAL A 351 37.00 2.21 11.76
C VAL A 351 36.64 3.62 11.26
N THR A 352 35.52 4.19 11.72
CA THR A 352 35.07 5.52 11.28
C THR A 352 34.68 6.35 12.51
N PRO A 353 35.46 7.39 12.88
CA PRO A 353 35.01 8.33 13.90
C PRO A 353 33.71 8.96 13.39
N LEU A 354 32.59 8.66 14.04
CA LEU A 354 31.34 9.36 13.81
C LEU A 354 31.63 10.83 14.09
N HIS A 355 31.48 11.69 13.07
CA HIS A 355 31.40 13.13 13.26
C HIS A 355 30.42 13.39 14.41
N GLU A 356 30.89 14.06 15.46
CA GLU A 356 30.05 14.60 16.53
C GLU A 356 28.89 15.33 15.87
N LYS A 357 27.72 14.71 15.86
CA LYS A 357 26.50 15.42 15.53
C LYS A 357 26.26 16.34 16.71
N ASP A 358 26.36 17.63 16.43
CA ASP A 358 25.97 18.72 17.30
C ASP A 358 24.72 18.36 18.11
N GLY A 359 24.83 18.57 19.42
CA GLY A 359 23.93 18.05 20.43
C GLY A 359 22.44 18.24 20.13
N VAL A 360 21.80 17.15 19.75
CA VAL A 360 20.41 16.88 20.10
C VAL A 360 20.45 15.55 20.84
N GLU A 361 20.47 15.60 22.17
CA GLU A 361 20.25 14.41 22.99
C GLU A 361 18.97 13.73 22.52
N ASP A 362 19.11 12.55 21.91
CA ASP A 362 18.00 11.67 21.52
C ASP A 362 17.30 11.18 22.80
N LYS A 363 16.38 12.00 23.31
CA LYS A 363 15.44 11.65 24.39
C LYS A 363 14.23 10.90 23.84
N GLY A 364 14.44 9.98 22.88
CA GLY A 364 13.45 8.98 22.54
C GLY A 364 13.16 8.09 23.77
N GLN A 365 12.21 8.51 24.60
CA GLN A 365 11.82 7.78 25.81
C GLN A 365 11.32 6.38 25.43
N GLY A 366 11.76 5.37 26.18
CA GLY A 366 11.29 3.98 26.05
C GLY A 366 12.03 3.10 25.04
N TRP A 367 13.06 3.60 24.33
CA TRP A 367 13.86 2.78 23.40
C TRP A 367 14.93 1.90 24.07
N ASP A 368 15.32 2.20 25.32
CA ASP A 368 16.36 1.45 26.03
C ASP A 368 15.92 0.02 26.39
N ARG A 369 14.61 -0.24 26.40
CA ARG A 369 14.01 -1.53 26.73
C ARG A 369 12.78 -1.82 25.88
N VAL A 370 12.98 -1.96 24.56
CA VAL A 370 11.91 -2.42 23.67
C VAL A 370 11.51 -3.85 24.04
N PRO A 371 10.22 -4.12 24.36
CA PRO A 371 9.74 -5.44 24.77
C PRO A 371 9.86 -6.48 23.65
N ASP A 372 10.07 -7.76 24.00
CA ASP A 372 10.13 -8.87 23.02
C ASP A 372 8.82 -8.99 22.22
N GLU A 373 7.71 -8.59 22.84
CA GLU A 373 6.38 -8.49 22.25
C GLU A 373 6.34 -7.63 20.98
N ALA A 374 7.22 -6.62 20.85
CA ALA A 374 7.30 -5.80 19.64
C ALA A 374 7.86 -6.59 18.45
N TYR A 375 8.93 -7.36 18.70
CA TYR A 375 9.62 -8.14 17.67
C TYR A 375 8.88 -9.43 17.32
N THR A 376 8.19 -10.04 18.28
CA THR A 376 7.30 -11.18 18.01
C THR A 376 6.08 -10.76 17.19
N LEU A 377 5.48 -9.59 17.45
CA LEU A 377 4.44 -9.04 16.58
C LEU A 377 4.98 -8.76 15.16
N LEU A 378 6.15 -8.13 15.07
CA LEU A 378 6.82 -7.87 13.79
C LEU A 378 7.07 -9.16 13.00
N ASP A 379 7.56 -10.22 13.67
CA ASP A 379 7.81 -11.52 13.06
C ASP A 379 6.55 -12.12 12.45
N ARG A 380 5.42 -12.02 13.18
CA ARG A 380 4.11 -12.53 12.75
C ARG A 380 3.45 -11.70 11.63
N LEU A 381 3.71 -10.39 11.58
CA LEU A 381 3.28 -9.53 10.47
C LEU A 381 4.11 -9.78 9.21
N LEU A 382 5.42 -10.00 9.37
CA LEU A 382 6.36 -10.37 8.31
C LEU A 382 6.48 -11.89 8.13
N ASP A 383 5.39 -12.62 8.40
CA ASP A 383 5.29 -14.03 8.03
C ASP A 383 5.23 -14.13 6.50
N LEU A 384 6.15 -14.92 5.94
CA LEU A 384 6.31 -15.11 4.51
C LEU A 384 5.14 -15.90 3.91
N ASN A 385 4.45 -16.71 4.72
CA ASN A 385 3.29 -17.47 4.28
C ASN A 385 1.99 -16.68 4.56
N PRO A 386 1.26 -16.22 3.52
CA PRO A 386 0.05 -15.43 3.71
C PRO A 386 -1.08 -16.18 4.45
N ALA A 387 -1.07 -17.51 4.47
CA ALA A 387 -2.09 -18.31 5.14
C ALA A 387 -1.92 -18.35 6.68
N THR A 388 -0.69 -18.18 7.17
CA THR A 388 -0.36 -18.20 8.61
C THR A 388 -0.07 -16.81 9.17
N ARG A 389 0.13 -15.82 8.29
CA ARG A 389 0.32 -14.41 8.65
C ARG A 389 -0.81 -13.93 9.54
N ILE A 390 -0.45 -13.23 10.61
CA ILE A 390 -1.40 -12.74 11.61
C ILE A 390 -2.44 -11.81 10.98
N THR A 391 -3.71 -12.01 11.33
CA THR A 391 -4.80 -11.10 10.94
C THR A 391 -4.83 -9.87 11.83
N ALA A 392 -5.45 -8.77 11.38
CA ALA A 392 -5.60 -7.56 12.20
C ALA A 392 -6.32 -7.82 13.53
N ALA A 393 -7.35 -8.68 13.51
CA ALA A 393 -8.09 -9.06 14.72
C ALA A 393 -7.20 -9.80 15.74
N GLN A 394 -6.37 -10.75 15.27
CA GLN A 394 -5.41 -11.46 16.13
C GLN A 394 -4.29 -10.54 16.61
N ALA A 395 -3.82 -9.62 15.77
CA ALA A 395 -2.76 -8.67 16.11
C ALA A 395 -3.19 -7.70 17.22
N LEU A 396 -4.46 -7.27 17.25
CA LEU A 396 -4.99 -6.44 18.34
C LEU A 396 -5.10 -7.18 19.68
N GLN A 397 -5.11 -8.52 19.66
CA GLN A 397 -5.06 -9.36 20.87
C GLN A 397 -3.63 -9.72 21.28
N HIS A 398 -2.61 -9.23 20.55
CA HIS A 398 -1.22 -9.52 20.83
C HIS A 398 -0.81 -8.97 22.21
N PRO A 399 0.05 -9.66 22.98
CA PRO A 399 0.50 -9.20 24.30
C PRO A 399 1.07 -7.78 24.36
N LEU A 400 1.59 -7.27 23.24
CA LEU A 400 2.05 -5.88 23.10
C LEU A 400 0.97 -4.83 23.43
N PHE A 401 -0.31 -5.18 23.29
CA PHE A 401 -1.47 -4.29 23.49
C PHE A 401 -2.37 -4.74 24.65
N LYS A 402 -1.89 -5.63 25.53
CA LYS A 402 -2.70 -6.25 26.58
C LYS A 402 -3.39 -5.22 27.49
N ASP A 403 -2.69 -4.16 27.87
CA ASP A 403 -3.18 -3.03 28.66
C ASP A 403 -4.26 -2.20 27.94
N LEU A 404 -4.12 -2.00 26.63
CA LEU A 404 -5.07 -1.22 25.82
C LEU A 404 -6.40 -1.96 25.64
N SER A 405 -6.35 -3.29 25.54
CA SER A 405 -7.55 -4.12 25.39
C SER A 405 -8.50 -4.01 26.59
N LEU A 406 -7.93 -3.93 27.82
CA LEU A 406 -8.66 -3.81 29.08
C LEU A 406 -9.34 -2.44 29.26
N MET A 407 -8.78 -1.38 28.68
CA MET A 407 -9.37 -0.04 28.72
C MET A 407 -10.60 0.10 27.81
N SER A 408 -10.69 -0.71 26.75
CA SER A 408 -11.82 -0.67 25.81
C SER A 408 -13.10 -1.30 26.38
N THR A 409 -12.96 -2.26 27.30
CA THR A 409 -14.09 -3.00 27.92
C THR A 409 -14.72 -2.28 29.11
N SER A 410 -14.07 -1.24 29.64
CA SER A 410 -14.57 -0.50 30.82
C SER A 410 -15.39 0.76 30.45
N LYS A 411 -15.69 0.97 29.16
CA LYS A 411 -16.48 2.12 28.66
C LYS A 411 -17.78 1.74 27.93
N THR A 412 -18.18 0.48 28.00
CA THR A 412 -19.51 -0.01 27.65
C THR A 412 -20.25 -0.35 28.93
#